data_AF-A0A699IG68-F1
#
_entry.id   AF-A0A699IG68-F1
#
_cell.length_a   1.000
_cell.length_b   1.000
_cell.length_c   1.000
_cell.angle_alpha   90.00
_cell.angle_beta   90.00
_cell.angle_gamma   90.00
#
_symmetry.space_group_name_H-M   'P 1'
#
loop_
_entity.id
_entity.type
_entity.pdbx_description
1 polymer ?
#
loop_
_entity_poly.entity_id
_entity_poly.type
_entity_poly.pdbx_seq_one_letter_code
_entity_poly.pdbx_strand_id
1 'polypeptide(L)' 'HIASLIELPLEHVEKKLSQMILDKKFAGTLDQGVGCLIIFEDPKTDAIFPATLETIQNMGEVVDSLFVRSAKIMA' A
#
# COMPACT_ATOMS: atom_id res chain seq x y z
N HIS A 1 -3.19 -9.96 26.16
CA HIS A 1 -2.34 -11.17 26.13
C HIS A 1 -0.87 -10.82 25.88
N ILE A 2 -0.51 -10.24 24.72
CA ILE A 2 0.88 -9.89 24.37
C ILE A 2 1.58 -9.06 25.45
N ALA A 3 0.95 -7.99 25.93
CA ALA A 3 1.51 -7.12 26.97
C ALA A 3 1.87 -7.87 28.28
N SER A 4 1.09 -8.91 28.63
CA SER A 4 1.38 -9.76 29.79
C SER A 4 2.54 -10.72 29.54
N LEU A 5 2.74 -11.18 28.30
CA LEU A 5 3.82 -12.11 27.96
C LEU A 5 5.18 -11.44 27.96
N ILE A 6 5.22 -10.15 27.60
CA ILE A 6 6.46 -9.37 27.50
C ILE A 6 6.64 -8.40 28.68
N GLU A 7 5.75 -8.47 29.68
CA GLU A 7 5.80 -7.71 30.92
C GLU A 7 5.92 -6.19 30.72
N LEU A 8 5.18 -5.64 29.75
CA LEU A 8 5.16 -4.21 29.45
C LEU A 8 3.75 -3.62 29.56
N PRO A 9 3.61 -2.31 29.86
CA PRO A 9 2.32 -1.64 29.88
C PRO A 9 1.59 -1.76 28.55
N LEU A 10 0.28 -1.99 28.58
CA LEU A 10 -0.55 -2.19 27.38
C LEU A 10 -0.38 -1.05 26.36
N GLU A 11 -0.42 0.20 26.83
CA GLU A 11 -0.25 1.39 25.99
C GLU A 11 1.09 1.39 25.24
N HIS A 12 2.17 0.94 25.89
CA HIS A 12 3.48 0.86 25.27
C HIS A 12 3.51 -0.18 24.15
N VAL A 13 2.88 -1.33 24.40
CA VAL A 13 2.80 -2.44 23.44
C VAL A 13 1.94 -2.07 22.23
N GLU A 14 0.78 -1.46 22.46
CA GLU A 14 -0.09 -0.99 21.37
C GLU A 14 0.61 0.04 20.50
N LYS A 15 1.27 1.03 21.10
CA LYS A 15 2.01 2.06 20.38
C LYS A 15 3.16 1.45 19.56
N LYS A 16 3.84 0.44 20.10
CA LYS A 16 4.92 -0.24 19.38
C LYS A 16 4.38 -1.08 18.22
N LEU A 17 3.29 -1.82 18.42
CA LEU A 17 2.66 -2.61 17.38
C LEU A 17 2.10 -1.72 16.26
N SER A 18 1.50 -0.57 16.58
CA SER A 18 1.04 0.38 15.55
C SER A 18 2.21 0.93 14.74
N GLN A 19 3.33 1.24 15.40
CA GLN A 19 4.55 1.65 14.72
C GLN A 19 5.08 0.54 13.79
N MET A 20 5.07 -0.72 14.22
CA MET A 20 5.52 -1.84 13.38
C MET A 20 4.65 -2.04 12.13
N ILE A 21 3.33 -1.82 12.24
CA ILE A 21 2.40 -1.83 11.11
C ILE A 21 2.71 -0.67 10.15
N LEU A 22 2.91 0.55 10.67
CA LEU A 22 3.27 1.73 9.87
C LEU A 22 4.62 1.58 9.16
N ASP A 23 5.59 0.98 9.84
CA ASP A 23 6.93 0.67 9.31
C ASP A 23 6.91 -0.54 8.34
N LYS A 24 5.73 -1.11 8.06
CA LYS A 24 5.53 -2.28 7.20
C LYS A 24 6.38 -3.49 7.60
N LYS A 25 6.60 -3.69 8.91
CA LYS A 25 7.30 -4.88 9.43
C LYS A 25 6.46 -6.15 9.34
N PHE A 26 5.14 -5.99 9.38
CA PHE A 26 4.15 -7.01 9.07
C PHE A 26 2.84 -6.33 8.66
N ALA A 27 2.01 -7.02 7.89
CA ALA A 27 0.66 -6.54 7.57
C ALA A 27 -0.30 -6.88 8.71
N GLY A 28 -1.00 -5.88 9.23
CA GLY A 28 -1.95 -6.11 10.32
C GLY A 28 -2.79 -4.91 10.66
N THR A 29 -3.79 -5.12 11.51
CA THR A 29 -4.61 -4.05 12.10
C THR A 29 -4.75 -4.26 13.61
N LEU A 30 -4.86 -3.15 14.33
CA LEU A 30 -5.13 -3.14 15.76
C LEU A 30 -6.58 -2.70 15.97
N ASP A 31 -7.39 -3.58 16.53
CA ASP A 31 -8.72 -3.25 17.04
C ASP A 31 -8.61 -2.91 18.52
N GLN A 32 -8.65 -1.61 18.83
CA GLN A 32 -8.58 -1.08 20.20
C GLN A 32 -9.91 -1.21 20.95
N GLY A 33 -11.04 -1.43 20.27
CA GLY A 33 -12.34 -1.63 20.91
C GLY A 33 -12.47 -3.01 21.53
N VAL A 34 -11.94 -4.03 20.85
CA VAL A 34 -11.98 -5.43 21.30
C VAL A 34 -10.64 -5.90 21.90
N GLY A 35 -9.55 -5.14 21.70
CA GLY A 35 -8.23 -5.45 22.23
C GLY A 35 -7.53 -6.57 21.45
N CYS A 36 -7.73 -6.61 20.13
CA CYS A 36 -7.21 -7.66 19.25
C CYS A 36 -6.21 -7.13 18.22
N LEU A 37 -5.14 -7.88 18.00
CA LEU A 37 -4.23 -7.71 16.87
C LEU A 37 -4.60 -8.73 15.79
N ILE A 38 -4.91 -8.26 14.58
CA ILE A 38 -5.17 -9.11 13.42
C ILE A 38 -3.94 -9.01 12.50
N ILE A 39 -3.31 -10.14 12.20
CA ILE A 39 -2.17 -10.23 11.29
C ILE A 39 -2.66 -10.81 9.97
N PHE A 40 -2.26 -10.19 8.87
CA PHE A 40 -2.54 -10.66 7.52
C PHE A 40 -1.29 -11.31 6.93
N GLU A 41 -1.50 -12.28 6.04
CA GLU A 41 -0.42 -12.70 5.15
C GLU A 41 -0.02 -11.53 4.25
N ASP A 42 1.24 -11.54 3.81
CA ASP A 42 1.69 -10.55 2.85
C ASP A 42 0.77 -10.59 1.62
N PRO A 43 0.21 -9.44 1.20
CA PRO A 43 -0.63 -9.40 0.02
C PRO A 43 0.21 -9.87 -1.16
N LYS A 44 -0.25 -10.92 -1.85
CA LYS A 44 0.33 -11.33 -3.13
C LYS A 44 0.15 -10.17 -4.11
N THR A 45 1.22 -9.43 -4.35
CA THR A 45 1.24 -8.37 -5.34
C THR A 45 1.26 -9.02 -6.73
N ASP A 46 0.12 -9.03 -7.39
CA ASP A 46 0.05 -9.42 -8.80
C ASP A 46 0.61 -8.27 -9.66
N ALA A 47 1.62 -8.57 -10.48
CA ALA A 47 2.26 -7.61 -11.37
C ALA A 47 1.31 -7.09 -12.47
N ILE A 48 0.18 -7.77 -12.71
CA ILE A 48 -0.79 -7.39 -13.74
C ILE A 48 -1.41 -6.01 -13.47
N PHE A 49 -1.73 -5.67 -12.21
CA PHE A 49 -2.39 -4.39 -11.92
C PHE A 49 -1.47 -3.18 -12.20
N PRO A 50 -0.22 -3.14 -11.67
CA PRO A 50 0.72 -2.06 -12.03
C PRO A 50 1.00 -2.01 -13.53
N ALA A 51 1.23 -3.15 -14.18
CA ALA A 51 1.52 -3.19 -15.61
C ALA A 51 0.35 -2.68 -16.48
N THR A 52 -0.89 -2.98 -16.06
CA THR A 52 -2.09 -2.47 -16.75
C THR A 52 -2.20 -0.96 -16.62
N LEU A 53 -1.96 -0.40 -15.42
CA LEU A 53 -1.97 1.05 -15.21
C LEU A 53 -0.89 1.75 -16.03
N GLU A 54 0.32 1.19 -16.05
CA GLU A 54 1.44 1.70 -16.87
C GLU A 54 1.08 1.69 -18.36
N THR A 55 0.44 0.60 -18.83
CA THR A 55 0.00 0.49 -20.22
C THR A 55 -1.02 1.58 -20.59
N ILE A 56 -2.00 1.83 -19.71
CA ILE A 56 -2.99 2.90 -19.91
C ILE A 56 -2.31 4.27 -19.98
N GLN A 57 -1.34 4.52 -19.09
CA GLN A 57 -0.60 5.78 -19.06
C GLN A 57 0.22 5.98 -20.35
N ASN A 58 0.98 4.97 -20.76
CA ASN A 58 1.75 4.98 -22.01
C ASN A 58 0.85 5.24 -23.23
N MET A 59 -0.38 4.72 -23.22
CA MET A 59 -1.33 4.95 -24.30
C MET A 59 -1.80 6.41 -24.37
N GLY A 60 -1.99 7.06 -23.23
CA GLY A 60 -2.25 8.50 -23.17
C GLY A 60 -1.10 9.31 -23.78
N GLU A 61 0.14 9.01 -23.40
CA GLU A 61 1.34 9.70 -23.93
C GLU A 61 1.49 9.53 -25.45
N VAL A 62 1.16 8.35 -25.98
CA VAL A 62 1.17 8.09 -27.42
C VAL A 62 0.11 8.94 -28.13
N VAL A 63 -1.11 9.02 -27.60
CA VAL A 63 -2.19 9.84 -28.17
C VAL A 63 -1.78 11.32 -28.21
N ASP A 64 -1.23 11.83 -27.12
CA ASP A 64 -0.74 13.22 -27.05
C ASP A 64 0.38 13.47 -28.07
N SER A 65 1.32 12.53 -28.19
CA SER A 65 2.40 12.61 -29.19
C SER A 65 1.88 12.65 -30.62
N LEU A 66 0.89 11.81 -30.94
CA LEU A 66 0.26 11.77 -32.27
C LEU A 66 -0.50 13.06 -32.57
N PHE A 67 -1.19 13.63 -31.58
CA PHE A 67 -1.88 14.91 -31.74
C PHE A 67 -0.89 16.04 -32.07
N VAL A 68 0.20 16.16 -31.31
CA VAL A 68 1.25 17.16 -31.55
C VAL A 68 1.89 16.99 -32.94
N ARG A 69 2.16 15.75 -33.37
CA ARG A 69 2.71 15.48 -34.71
C ARG A 69 1.73 15.83 -35.82
N SER A 70 0.46 15.50 -35.66
CA SER A 70 -0.58 15.78 -36.65
C SER A 70 -0.80 17.28 -36.82
N ALA A 71 -0.82 18.03 -35.72
CA ALA A 71 -0.92 19.49 -35.76
C ALA A 71 0.23 20.15 -36.53
N LYS A 72 1.45 19.61 -36.45
CA LYS A 72 2.61 20.09 -37.22
C LYS A 72 2.53 19.80 -38.73
N ILE A 73 1.77 18.79 -39.14
CA ILE A 73 1.57 18.45 -40.56
C ILE A 73 0.48 19.33 -41.19
N MET A 74 -0.48 19.80 -40.39
CA MET A 74 -1.57 20.66 -40.85
C MET A 74 -1.18 22.15 -40.95
N ALA A 75 -0.03 22.54 -40.40
CA ALA A 75 0.54 23.89 -40.49
C ALA A 75 1.51 24.00 -41.67
#